data_AF-A0A958M7X7-F1
#
_entry.id   AF-A0A958M7X7-F1
#
_cell.length_a   1.000
_cell.length_b   1.000
_cell.length_c   1.000
_cell.angle_alpha   90.00
_cell.angle_beta   90.00
_cell.angle_gamma   90.00
#
_symmetry.space_group_name_H-M   'P 1'
#
loop_
_entity.id
_entity.type
_entity.pdbx_description
1 polymer ?
#
loop_
_entity_poly.entity_id
_entity_poly.type
_entity_poly.pdbx_seq_one_letter_code
_entity_poly.pdbx_strand_id
1 'polypeptide(L)'
;MKRRRFITHTGQIVLGAGLLHWTACGSGAPKETEEGETDMAAMSPANSNGLFFKISLAQWSLHKALFAKEIDNLDFARIAREEFDVDGLEYVNQ
;
A
#
# COMPACT_ATOMS: atom_id res chain seq x y z
N MET A 1 10.04 -12.63 -19.30
CA MET A 1 8.78 -12.53 -18.53
C MET A 1 8.35 -13.90 -17.99
N LYS A 2 8.80 -14.29 -16.78
CA LYS A 2 8.47 -15.59 -16.15
C LYS A 2 7.72 -15.45 -14.81
N ARG A 3 7.15 -14.27 -14.53
CA ARG A 3 6.41 -14.01 -13.28
C ARG A 3 5.02 -14.65 -13.25
N ARG A 4 4.44 -14.88 -14.44
CA ARG A 4 3.08 -15.42 -14.62
C ARG A 4 2.99 -16.94 -14.45
N ARG A 5 4.11 -17.66 -14.63
CA ARG A 5 4.18 -19.13 -14.51
C ARG A 5 4.36 -19.61 -13.06
N PHE A 6 4.84 -18.72 -12.19
CA PHE A 6 5.03 -19.01 -10.76
C PHE A 6 3.69 -18.98 -10.01
N ILE A 7 2.85 -17.96 -10.25
CA ILE A 7 1.53 -17.80 -9.63
C ILE A 7 0.59 -18.96 -9.99
N THR A 8 0.64 -19.46 -11.23
CA THR A 8 -0.19 -20.59 -11.67
C THR A 8 0.30 -21.94 -11.15
N HIS A 9 1.59 -22.11 -10.84
CA HIS A 9 2.12 -23.37 -10.30
C HIS A 9 2.00 -23.50 -8.78
N THR A 10 1.95 -22.39 -8.02
CA THR A 10 1.73 -22.44 -6.56
C THR A 10 0.27 -22.67 -6.15
N GLY A 11 -0.70 -22.42 -7.04
CA GLY A 11 -2.12 -22.62 -6.75
C GLY A 11 -2.58 -24.08 -6.66
N GLN A 12 -1.83 -25.03 -7.22
CA GLN A 12 -2.24 -26.44 -7.30
C GLN A 12 -1.89 -27.30 -6.09
N ILE A 13 -1.20 -26.76 -5.07
CA ILE A 13 -0.80 -27.52 -3.88
C ILE A 13 -1.84 -27.40 -2.73
N VAL A 14 -2.71 -26.39 -2.73
CA VAL A 14 -3.64 -26.13 -1.61
C VAL A 14 -4.92 -26.99 -1.63
N LEU A 15 -5.33 -27.54 -2.78
CA LEU A 15 -6.54 -28.39 -2.86
C LEU A 15 -6.33 -29.85 -2.39
N GLY A 16 -5.10 -30.28 -2.14
CA GLY A 16 -4.79 -31.68 -1.80
C GLY A 16 -4.57 -31.97 -0.31
N ALA A 17 -4.32 -30.96 0.53
CA ALA A 17 -3.95 -31.15 1.94
C ALA A 17 -5.01 -30.65 2.95
N GLY A 18 -6.16 -30.15 2.49
CA GLY A 18 -7.25 -29.70 3.37
C GLY A 18 -8.15 -30.83 3.89
N LEU A 19 -8.26 -31.95 3.17
CA LEU A 19 -9.20 -33.04 3.49
C LEU A 19 -8.69 -34.03 4.54
N LEU A 20 -7.40 -33.98 4.92
CA LEU A 20 -6.84 -34.78 6.01
C LEU A 20 -6.63 -33.99 7.32
N HIS A 21 -6.88 -32.68 7.31
CA HIS A 21 -6.75 -31.84 8.50
C HIS A 21 -8.08 -31.64 9.27
N TRP A 22 -9.21 -32.08 8.71
CA TRP A 22 -10.54 -31.87 9.32
C TRP A 22 -10.89 -32.85 10.45
N THR A 23 -10.18 -33.97 10.62
CA THR A 23 -10.53 -34.95 11.68
C THR A 23 -9.67 -34.87 12.94
N ALA A 24 -8.80 -33.85 13.07
CA ALA A 24 -7.81 -33.78 14.14
C ALA A 24 -7.99 -32.64 15.17
N CYS A 25 -9.12 -31.92 15.17
CA CYS A 25 -9.45 -31.04 16.29
C CYS A 25 -10.95 -31.01 16.56
N GLY A 26 -11.34 -31.49 17.73
CA GLY A 26 -12.72 -31.54 18.17
C GLY A 26 -13.35 -30.16 18.38
N SER A 27 -14.68 -30.17 18.34
CA SER A 27 -15.58 -29.27 19.07
C SER A 27 -15.33 -27.75 18.95
N GLY A 28 -16.05 -27.11 18.03
CA GLY A 28 -16.27 -25.66 18.07
C GLY A 28 -16.81 -25.11 16.77
N ALA A 29 -18.13 -24.90 16.69
CA ALA A 29 -18.75 -24.20 15.57
C ALA A 29 -18.36 -22.71 15.55
N PRO A 30 -18.09 -22.08 14.39
CA PRO A 30 -18.00 -20.63 14.31
C PRO A 30 -19.32 -20.02 13.81
N LYS A 31 -19.82 -19.07 14.60
CA LYS A 31 -20.93 -18.16 14.28
C LYS A 31 -20.45 -17.06 13.32
N GLU A 32 -21.37 -16.66 12.46
CA GLU A 32 -21.34 -15.50 11.55
C GLU A 32 -20.92 -14.20 12.27
N THR A 33 -20.23 -13.31 11.56
CA THR A 33 -19.93 -11.95 12.03
C THR A 33 -20.12 -10.98 10.87
N GLU A 34 -20.98 -9.99 11.13
CA GLU A 34 -21.44 -8.92 10.27
C GLU A 34 -20.29 -7.95 9.90
N GLU A 35 -20.25 -7.53 8.64
CA GLU A 35 -19.29 -6.54 8.11
C GLU A 35 -19.95 -5.15 8.16
N GLY A 36 -19.65 -4.40 9.23
CA GLY A 36 -20.04 -3.01 9.40
C GLY A 36 -19.14 -2.04 8.62
N GLU A 37 -19.77 -1.26 7.75
CA GLU A 37 -19.59 0.18 7.47
C GLU A 37 -18.15 0.75 7.54
N THR A 38 -17.56 0.95 6.35
CA THR A 38 -16.34 1.75 6.13
C THR A 38 -16.64 3.24 6.27
N ASP A 39 -16.55 3.77 7.47
CA ASP A 39 -16.34 5.19 7.70
C ASP A 39 -14.91 5.56 7.31
N MET A 40 -14.78 6.36 6.25
CA MET A 40 -13.51 6.97 5.86
C MET A 40 -13.09 7.98 6.93
N ALA A 41 -12.31 7.50 7.89
CA ALA A 41 -11.65 8.33 8.87
C ALA A 41 -10.77 9.37 8.15
N ALA A 42 -11.15 10.64 8.30
CA ALA A 42 -10.34 11.78 7.96
C ALA A 42 -8.93 11.59 8.53
N MET A 43 -7.92 11.66 7.66
CA MET A 43 -6.51 11.60 8.05
C MET A 43 -6.20 12.86 8.86
N SER A 44 -6.38 12.76 10.17
CA SER A 44 -5.96 13.76 11.15
C SER A 44 -4.44 13.92 11.04
N PRO A 45 -3.88 15.15 11.07
CA PRO A 45 -2.43 15.33 11.03
C PRO A 45 -1.84 14.61 12.23
N ALA A 46 -1.05 13.57 11.96
CA ALA A 46 -0.38 12.81 13.00
C ALA A 46 0.47 13.79 13.81
N ASN A 47 0.13 13.93 15.09
CA ASN A 47 1.01 14.54 16.09
C ASN A 47 2.41 13.96 15.91
N SER A 48 3.34 14.79 15.46
CA SER A 48 4.75 14.49 15.23
C SER A 48 5.51 14.36 16.55
N ASN A 49 5.00 13.51 17.46
CA ASN A 49 5.82 12.96 18.53
C ASN A 49 7.02 12.28 17.84
N GLY A 50 8.17 12.96 17.93
CA GLY A 50 9.23 12.95 16.93
C GLY A 50 9.55 11.57 16.38
N LEU A 51 9.17 11.32 15.12
CA LEU A 51 9.67 10.19 14.36
C LEU A 51 11.20 10.22 14.43
N PHE A 52 11.84 9.07 14.64
CA PHE A 52 13.32 8.98 14.66
C PHE A 52 13.94 9.22 13.26
N PHE A 53 13.10 9.43 12.24
CA PHE A 53 13.46 9.64 10.84
C PHE A 53 12.65 10.80 10.26
N LYS A 54 13.15 11.33 9.14
CA LYS A 54 12.47 12.36 8.35
C LYS A 54 11.79 11.71 7.13
N ILE A 55 10.70 12.31 6.68
CA ILE A 55 9.97 11.89 5.49
C ILE A 55 10.42 12.74 4.30
N SER A 56 10.63 12.09 3.15
CA SER A 56 10.94 12.71 1.86
C SER A 56 9.86 12.38 0.83
N LEU A 57 9.75 13.20 -0.21
CA LEU A 57 8.93 12.94 -1.38
C LEU A 57 9.81 12.56 -2.57
N ALA A 58 9.52 11.40 -3.17
CA ALA A 58 10.10 11.01 -4.44
C ALA A 58 9.30 11.54 -5.62
N GLN A 59 9.98 12.03 -6.66
CA GLN A 59 9.34 12.61 -7.86
C GLN A 59 8.38 11.62 -8.53
N TRP A 60 8.68 10.32 -8.47
CA TRP A 60 7.81 9.29 -9.04
C TRP A 60 6.47 9.14 -8.30
N SER A 61 6.32 9.66 -7.08
CA SER A 61 5.02 9.73 -6.41
C SER A 61 4.02 10.58 -7.19
N LEU A 62 4.50 11.56 -7.96
CA LEU A 62 3.70 12.46 -8.80
C LEU A 62 3.83 12.17 -10.30
N HIS A 63 4.31 10.98 -10.69
CA HIS A 63 4.53 10.64 -12.11
C HIS A 63 3.29 10.86 -12.97
N LYS A 64 2.08 10.52 -12.47
CA LYS A 64 0.84 10.68 -13.23
C LYS A 64 0.59 12.14 -13.61
N ALA A 65 0.71 13.07 -12.67
CA ALA A 65 0.50 14.49 -12.90
C ALA A 65 1.58 15.08 -13.82
N LEU A 66 2.84 14.66 -13.63
CA LEU A 66 3.97 15.04 -14.51
C LEU A 66 3.75 14.56 -15.96
N PHE A 67 3.34 13.30 -16.16
CA PHE A 67 3.07 12.76 -17.49
C PHE A 67 1.81 13.33 -18.13
N ALA A 68 0.80 13.66 -17.33
CA ALA A 68 -0.39 14.38 -17.77
C ALA A 68 -0.12 15.86 -18.09
N LYS A 69 1.09 16.37 -17.78
CA LYS A 69 1.49 17.79 -17.90
C LYS A 69 0.62 18.75 -17.08
N GLU A 70 0.08 18.26 -15.97
CA GLU A 70 -0.70 19.07 -15.02
C GLU A 70 0.22 19.89 -14.10
N ILE A 71 1.45 19.42 -13.89
CA ILE A 71 2.50 20.09 -13.11
C ILE A 71 3.82 20.02 -13.89
N ASP A 72 4.67 21.05 -13.76
CA ASP A 72 6.03 21.01 -14.29
C ASP A 72 6.99 20.32 -13.31
N ASN A 73 8.12 19.82 -13.79
CA ASN A 73 9.22 19.34 -12.95
C ASN A 73 9.74 20.44 -12.02
N LEU A 74 9.66 21.71 -12.45
CA LEU A 74 10.05 22.86 -11.61
C LEU A 74 9.08 23.09 -10.44
N ASP A 75 7.82 22.68 -10.58
CA ASP A 75 6.83 22.77 -9.51
C ASP A 75 7.04 21.72 -8.42
N PHE A 76 7.84 20.68 -8.68
CA PHE A 76 8.01 19.56 -7.75
C PHE A 76 8.46 19.99 -6.35
N ALA A 77 9.48 20.85 -6.26
CA ALA A 77 10.00 21.34 -4.99
C ALA A 77 8.97 22.20 -4.25
N ARG A 78 8.21 23.02 -4.99
CA ARG A 78 7.14 23.85 -4.45
C ARG A 78 6.03 22.98 -3.87
N ILE A 79 5.54 21.99 -4.64
CA ILE A 79 4.48 21.06 -4.21
C ILE A 79 4.89 20.29 -2.95
N ALA A 80 6.12 19.78 -2.90
CA ALA A 80 6.62 19.06 -1.73
C ALA A 80 6.56 19.91 -0.45
N ARG A 81 6.88 21.21 -0.54
CA ARG A 81 6.87 22.12 0.60
C ARG A 81 5.46 22.65 0.93
N GLU A 82 4.69 23.07 -0.07
CA GLU A 82 3.40 23.74 0.11
C GLU A 82 2.26 22.74 0.40
N GLU A 83 2.25 21.60 -0.28
CA GLU A 83 1.12 20.65 -0.21
C GLU A 83 1.39 19.51 0.79
N PHE A 84 2.65 19.12 0.96
CA PHE A 84 3.03 17.97 1.79
C PHE A 84 3.87 18.34 3.03
N ASP A 85 4.34 19.58 3.15
CA ASP A 85 5.25 20.07 4.21
C ASP A 85 6.45 19.13 4.46
N VAL A 86 7.06 18.64 3.38
CA VAL A 86 8.27 17.81 3.45
C VAL A 86 9.46 18.54 2.85
N ASP A 87 10.59 18.43 3.53
CA ASP A 87 11.84 19.09 3.11
C ASP A 87 12.74 18.18 2.26
N GLY A 88 12.54 16.85 2.33
CA GLY A 88 13.34 15.89 1.57
C GLY A 88 12.78 15.68 0.16
N LEU A 89 13.63 15.80 -0.85
CA LEU A 89 13.27 15.62 -2.26
C LEU A 89 14.14 14.52 -2.90
N GLU A 90 13.53 13.64 -3.68
CA GLU A 90 14.24 12.62 -4.46
C GLU A 90 13.86 12.76 -5.94
N TYR A 91 14.75 13.38 -6.71
CA TYR A 91 14.60 13.51 -8.16
C TYR A 91 14.84 12.18 -8.86
N VAL A 92 14.10 11.95 -9.94
CA VAL A 92 14.14 10.69 -10.68
C VAL A 92 14.36 10.98 -12.17
N ASN A 93 15.43 10.40 -12.72
CA ASN A 93 15.70 10.39 -14.16
C ASN A 93 15.32 9.02 -14.73
N GLN A 94 14.45 8.99 -15.73
CA GLN A 94 13.91 7.77 -16.36
C GLN A 94 14.39 7.62 -17.79
#